data_AF-A0A520CYR9-F1
#
_entry.id   AF-A0A520CYR9-F1
#
_cell.length_a   1.000
_cell.length_b   1.000
_cell.length_c   1.000
_cell.angle_alpha   90.00
_cell.angle_beta   90.00
_cell.angle_gamma   90.00
#
_symmetry.space_group_name_H-M   'P 1'
#
loop_
_entity.id
_entity.type
_entity.pdbx_description
1 polymer ?
#
loop_
_entity_poly.entity_id
_entity_poly.type
_entity_poly.pdbx_seq_one_letter_code
_entity_poly.pdbx_strand_id
1 'polypeptide(L)'
;MQQIILNEKLILSFEPSGKKIRLVITEADEELVCRKETLKNLQHFLAGEQAHIFKGRLQLKKHDDIVEVFIKNIPVAIVAANNFKDVLNNL
;
A
#
# COMPACT_ATOMS: atom_id res chain seq x y z
N MET A 1 -11.83 8.61 -1.94
CA MET A 1 -11.08 7.56 -1.22
C MET A 1 -10.78 6.48 -2.24
N GLN A 2 -9.50 6.17 -2.46
CA GLN A 2 -9.11 5.14 -3.42
C GLN A 2 -8.78 3.85 -2.68
N GLN A 3 -9.01 2.69 -3.29
CA GLN A 3 -8.81 1.40 -2.64
C GLN A 3 -8.34 0.33 -3.61
N ILE A 4 -7.60 -0.65 -3.08
CA ILE A 4 -7.21 -1.87 -3.79
C ILE A 4 -7.73 -3.06 -2.98
N ILE A 5 -8.53 -3.91 -3.63
CA ILE A 5 -8.93 -5.20 -3.05
C ILE A 5 -7.68 -6.10 -3.06
N LEU A 6 -7.23 -6.53 -1.88
CA LEU A 6 -6.04 -7.34 -1.73
C LEU A 6 -6.35 -8.83 -1.87
N ASN A 7 -7.50 -9.27 -1.35
CA ASN A 7 -8.06 -10.62 -1.47
C ASN A 7 -9.54 -10.58 -1.03
N GLU A 8 -10.18 -11.74 -0.83
CA GLU A 8 -11.59 -11.84 -0.42
C GLU A 8 -11.95 -11.19 0.93
N LYS A 9 -10.95 -10.86 1.77
CA LYS A 9 -11.15 -10.28 3.11
C LYS A 9 -10.52 -8.91 3.29
N LEU A 10 -9.40 -8.66 2.63
CA LEU A 10 -8.55 -7.50 2.90
C LEU A 10 -8.68 -6.42 1.83
N ILE A 11 -8.77 -5.17 2.27
CA ILE A 11 -8.79 -3.99 1.41
C ILE A 11 -7.66 -3.05 1.86
N LEU A 12 -6.87 -2.56 0.91
CA LEU A 12 -5.91 -1.48 1.12
C LEU A 12 -6.51 -0.15 0.66
N SER A 13 -6.83 0.73 1.61
CA SER A 13 -7.38 2.05 1.38
C SER A 13 -6.29 3.13 1.42
N PHE A 14 -6.46 4.14 0.56
CA PHE A 14 -5.60 5.31 0.46
C PHE A 14 -6.42 6.56 0.80
N GLU A 15 -6.13 7.12 1.97
CA GLU A 15 -6.87 8.23 2.54
C GLU A 15 -6.00 9.49 2.57
N PRO A 16 -6.42 10.60 1.95
CA PRO A 16 -5.75 11.89 2.12
C PRO A 16 -5.70 12.28 3.61
N SER A 17 -4.51 12.63 4.11
CA SER A 17 -4.26 13.02 5.49
C SER A 17 -3.33 14.24 5.54
N GLY A 18 -3.90 15.41 5.25
CA GLY A 18 -3.14 16.65 5.09
C GLY A 18 -2.18 16.56 3.91
N LYS A 19 -0.88 16.75 4.15
CA LYS A 19 0.19 16.63 3.13
C LYS A 19 0.67 15.20 2.89
N LYS A 20 0.03 14.21 3.53
CA LYS A 20 0.40 12.79 3.47
C LYS A 20 -0.81 11.97 3.04
N ILE A 21 -0.55 10.74 2.65
CA ILE A 21 -1.54 9.70 2.39
C ILE A 21 -1.44 8.70 3.53
N ARG A 22 -2.58 8.33 4.10
CA ARG A 22 -2.72 7.26 5.07
C ARG A 22 -3.14 6.00 4.32
N LEU A 23 -2.27 4.99 4.35
CA LEU A 23 -2.54 3.66 3.85
C LEU A 23 -3.11 2.84 5.00
N VAL A 24 -4.25 2.21 4.79
CA VAL A 24 -4.98 1.45 5.81
C VAL A 24 -5.33 0.08 5.24
N ILE A 25 -5.04 -1.00 5.96
CA ILE A 25 -5.60 -2.32 5.63
C ILE A 25 -6.76 -2.60 6.56
N THR A 26 -7.93 -2.91 5.99
CA THR A 26 -9.13 -3.31 6.71
C THR A 26 -9.52 -4.75 6.41
N GLU A 27 -10.17 -5.41 7.38
CA GLU A 27 -10.86 -6.69 7.24
C GLU A 27 -12.27 -6.53 7.81
N ALA A 28 -13.32 -6.77 7.01
CA ALA A 28 -14.71 -6.60 7.45
C ALA A 28 -14.98 -5.26 8.20
N ASP A 29 -14.51 -4.15 7.62
CA ASP A 29 -14.56 -2.79 8.16
C ASP A 29 -13.73 -2.52 9.43
N GLU A 30 -12.99 -3.51 9.94
CA GLU A 30 -12.04 -3.33 11.04
C GLU A 30 -10.65 -2.95 10.52
N GLU A 31 -10.07 -1.86 11.04
CA GLU A 31 -8.69 -1.47 10.72
C GLU A 31 -7.67 -2.39 11.39
N LEU A 32 -6.90 -3.12 10.58
CA LEU A 32 -5.84 -4.00 11.06
C LEU A 32 -4.52 -3.24 11.28
N VAL A 33 -4.11 -2.45 10.29
CA VAL A 33 -2.85 -1.69 10.28
C VAL A 33 -2.98 -0.43 9.44
N CYS A 34 -2.26 0.64 9.84
CA CYS A 34 -2.12 1.82 8.99
C CYS A 34 -0.71 2.42 9.03
N ARG A 35 -0.35 3.14 7.95
CA ARG A 35 0.86 3.97 7.85
C ARG A 35 0.58 5.25 7.07
N LYS A 36 1.22 6.35 7.49
CA LYS A 36 1.19 7.62 6.77
C LYS A 36 2.49 7.81 6.01
N GLU A 37 2.40 8.25 4.76
CA GLU A 37 3.54 8.54 3.89
C GLU A 37 3.27 9.70 2.95
N THR A 38 4.31 10.34 2.43
CA THR A 38 4.17 11.35 1.39
C THR A 38 3.93 10.69 0.02
N LEU A 39 3.15 11.35 -0.84
CA LEU A 39 2.95 10.90 -2.23
C LEU A 39 4.28 10.72 -2.96
N LYS A 40 5.21 11.66 -2.76
CA LYS A 40 6.56 11.61 -3.36
C LYS A 40 7.32 10.34 -2.98
N ASN A 41 7.29 9.93 -1.71
CA ASN A 41 7.99 8.73 -1.26
C ASN A 41 7.33 7.45 -1.79
N LEU A 42 6.00 7.42 -1.90
CA LEU A 42 5.27 6.30 -2.49
C LEU A 42 5.57 6.17 -4.00
N GLN A 43 5.62 7.28 -4.73
CA GLN A 43 6.02 7.31 -6.13
C GLN A 43 7.48 6.88 -6.31
N HIS A 44 8.38 7.32 -5.43
CA HIS A 44 9.78 6.88 -5.45
C HIS A 44 9.91 5.38 -5.19
N PHE A 45 9.14 4.83 -4.24
CA PHE A 45 9.06 3.40 -3.99
C PHE A 45 8.61 2.62 -5.25
N LEU A 46 7.60 3.12 -5.98
CA LEU A 46 7.13 2.48 -7.22
C LEU A 46 8.12 2.60 -8.39
N ALA A 47 9.00 3.60 -8.39
CA ALA A 47 9.96 3.81 -9.47
C ALA A 47 11.15 2.84 -9.42
N GLY A 48 11.45 2.24 -8.26
CA GLY A 48 12.53 1.27 -8.13
C GLY A 48 12.14 -0.11 -8.65
N GLU A 49 13.04 -0.82 -9.34
CA GLU A 49 12.83 -2.22 -9.74
C GLU A 49 12.67 -3.12 -8.50
N GLN A 50 13.55 -2.93 -7.52
CA GLN A 50 13.47 -3.55 -6.20
C GLN A 50 13.45 -2.46 -5.14
N ALA A 51 12.39 -2.42 -4.34
CA ALA A 51 12.25 -1.41 -3.29
C ALA A 51 11.50 -1.98 -2.09
N HIS A 52 11.70 -1.36 -0.93
CA HIS A 52 10.90 -1.62 0.26
C HIS A 52 10.49 -0.29 0.88
N ILE A 53 9.28 -0.22 1.41
CA ILE A 53 8.83 0.91 2.20
C ILE A 53 8.09 0.44 3.45
N PHE A 54 8.21 1.27 4.48
CA PHE A 54 7.75 1.05 5.84
C PHE A 54 8.54 -0.01 6.62
N LYS A 55 8.68 0.27 7.91
CA LYS A 55 9.15 -0.69 8.92
C LYS A 55 8.00 -0.99 9.88
N GLY A 56 7.96 -2.20 10.43
CA GLY A 56 6.99 -2.60 11.46
C GLY A 56 5.78 -3.34 10.90
N ARG A 57 4.55 -2.93 11.30
CA ARG A 57 3.35 -3.75 11.07
C ARG A 57 2.91 -3.83 9.61
N LEU A 58 2.73 -2.71 8.92
CA LEU A 58 2.52 -2.69 7.47
C LEU A 58 3.88 -2.52 6.78
N GLN A 59 4.17 -3.37 5.81
CA GLN A 59 5.35 -3.25 4.94
C GLN A 59 4.93 -3.52 3.50
N LEU A 60 5.56 -2.80 2.57
CA LEU A 60 5.39 -3.04 1.14
C LEU A 60 6.75 -3.33 0.53
N LYS A 61 6.83 -4.35 -0.31
CA LYS A 61 8.02 -4.69 -1.09
C LYS A 61 7.66 -4.71 -2.55
N LYS A 62 8.41 -3.97 -3.36
CA LYS A 62 8.29 -4.00 -4.82
C LYS A 62 9.40 -4.87 -5.39
N HIS A 63 9.04 -5.69 -6.36
CA HIS A 63 9.94 -6.47 -7.19
C HIS A 63 9.33 -6.52 -8.59
N ASP A 64 10.04 -5.93 -9.54
CA ASP A 64 9.60 -5.77 -10.93
C ASP A 64 8.20 -5.12 -10.97
N ASP A 65 7.22 -5.78 -11.59
CA ASP A 65 5.89 -5.21 -11.82
C ASP A 65 4.89 -5.48 -10.70
N ILE A 66 5.33 -5.97 -9.55
CA ILE A 66 4.44 -6.29 -8.42
C ILE A 66 4.87 -5.67 -7.10
N VAL A 67 3.87 -5.47 -6.24
CA VAL A 67 4.02 -5.02 -4.86
C VAL A 67 3.45 -6.10 -3.93
N GLU A 68 4.32 -6.75 -3.17
CA GLU A 68 3.96 -7.61 -2.06
C GLU A 68 3.58 -6.76 -0.84
N VAL A 69 2.43 -7.10 -0.24
CA VAL A 69 1.90 -6.47 0.96
C VAL A 69 2.10 -7.41 2.14
N PHE A 70 2.70 -6.89 3.21
CA PHE A 70 2.95 -7.64 4.44
C PHE A 70 2.26 -7.01 5.64
N ILE A 71 1.69 -7.87 6.49
CA ILE A 71 1.21 -7.52 7.83
C ILE A 71 2.03 -8.31 8.85
N LYS A 72 2.72 -7.62 9.77
CA LYS A 72 3.57 -8.22 10.80
C LYS A 72 4.58 -9.24 10.24
N ASN A 73 5.25 -8.89 9.13
CA ASN A 73 6.18 -9.75 8.36
C ASN A 73 5.55 -10.96 7.66
N ILE A 74 4.23 -11.10 7.65
CA ILE A 74 3.53 -12.17 6.94
C ILE A 74 3.03 -11.60 5.61
N PRO A 75 3.38 -12.20 4.46
CA PRO A 75 2.84 -11.77 3.17
C PRO A 75 1.34 -12.09 3.13
N VAL A 76 0.52 -11.11 2.76
CA VAL A 76 -0.95 -11.25 2.75
C VAL A 76 -1.56 -11.07 1.36
N ALA A 77 -0.88 -10.38 0.45
CA ALA A 77 -1.35 -10.15 -0.91
C ALA A 77 -0.23 -9.69 -1.83
N ILE A 78 -0.47 -9.83 -3.13
CA ILE A 78 0.36 -9.29 -4.22
C ILE A 78 -0.55 -8.43 -5.09
N VAL A 79 -0.13 -7.21 -5.39
CA VAL A 79 -0.85 -6.31 -6.29
C VAL A 79 0.05 -5.86 -7.43
N ALA A 80 -0.51 -5.62 -8.61
CA ALA A 80 0.24 -5.06 -9.72
C ALA A 80 0.73 -3.64 -9.35
N ALA A 81 2.00 -3.35 -9.63
CA ALA A 81 2.59 -2.04 -9.37
C ALA A 81 1.86 -0.93 -10.15
N ASN A 82 1.36 -1.25 -11.35
CA ASN A 82 0.53 -0.32 -12.14
C ASN A 82 -0.81 0.00 -11.46
N ASN A 83 -1.49 -0.98 -10.86
CA ASN A 83 -2.72 -0.72 -10.11
C ASN A 83 -2.46 0.23 -8.92
N PHE A 84 -1.36 0.00 -8.19
CA PHE A 84 -0.94 0.88 -7.11
C PHE A 84 -0.64 2.30 -7.62
N LYS A 85 0.08 2.42 -8.74
CA LYS A 85 0.41 3.70 -9.38
C LYS A 85 -0.85 4.45 -9.82
N ASP A 86 -1.80 3.76 -10.43
CA ASP A 86 -3.06 4.35 -10.89
C ASP A 86 -3.87 4.88 -9.72
N VAL A 87 -3.92 4.15 -8.61
CA VAL A 87 -4.54 4.64 -7.37
C VAL A 87 -3.86 5.92 -6.89
N LEU A 88 -2.52 5.97 -6.83
CA LEU A 88 -1.80 7.17 -6.38
C LEU A 88 -2.01 8.39 -7.29
N ASN A 89 -2.17 8.18 -8.59
CA ASN A 89 -2.41 9.26 -9.56
C ASN A 89 -3.83 9.83 -9.46
N ASN A 90 -4.77 9.08 -8.87
CA ASN A 90 -6.17 9.45 -8.70
C ASN A 90 -6.51 9.88 -7.26
N LEU A 91 -5.51 10.25 -6.45
CA LEU A 91 -5.65 10.73 -5.07
C LEU A 91 -5.75 12.25 -4.94
#